data_AF-A0A2V8M8Y1-F1
#
_entry.id   AF-A0A2V8M8Y1-F1
#
_cell.length_a   1.000
_cell.length_b   1.000
_cell.length_c   1.000
_cell.angle_alpha   90.00
_cell.angle_beta   90.00
_cell.angle_gamma   90.00
#
_symmetry.space_group_name_H-M   'P 1'
#
loop_
_entity.id
_entity.type
_entity.pdbx_description
1 polymer ?
#
loop_
_entity_poly.entity_id
_entity_poly.type
_entity_poly.pdbx_seq_one_letter_code
_entity_poly.pdbx_strand_id
1 'polypeptide(L)' 'MGPGAPAGPYHHYTFELYALDMKLDVPAATPQEAANTRMAAFKAMDGHILGKAIIVGRFHQ' A
#
# COMPACT_ATOMS: atom_id res chain seq x y z
N MET A 1 -9.61 -0.39 -6.94
CA MET A 1 -9.20 0.03 -8.29
C MET A 1 -7.92 -0.71 -8.66
N GLY A 2 -7.83 -1.27 -9.87
CA GLY A 2 -6.63 -2.01 -10.33
C GLY A 2 -5.66 -1.13 -11.15
N PRO A 3 -4.63 -1.72 -11.77
CA PRO A 3 -3.77 -1.04 -12.72
C PRO A 3 -4.57 -0.37 -13.85
N GLY A 4 -4.11 0.81 -14.27
CA GLY A 4 -4.81 1.70 -15.20
C GLY A 4 -3.85 2.73 -15.80
N ALA A 5 -2.67 2.26 -16.22
CA ALA A 5 -1.67 3.11 -16.86
C ALA A 5 -2.23 3.68 -18.17
N PRO A 6 -2.05 4.98 -18.46
CA PRO A 6 -2.42 5.59 -19.73
C PRO A 6 -1.42 5.20 -20.84
N ALA A 7 -1.67 5.66 -22.06
CA ALA A 7 -0.79 5.45 -23.21
C ALA A 7 0.65 5.91 -22.90
N GLY A 8 1.63 5.03 -23.11
CA GLY A 8 3.02 5.33 -22.87
C GLY A 8 3.82 4.18 -22.25
N PRO A 9 4.89 4.49 -21.51
CA PRO A 9 5.71 3.48 -20.86
C PRO A 9 4.95 2.66 -19.82
N TYR A 10 5.48 1.47 -19.50
CA TYR A 10 4.97 0.67 -18.40
C TYR A 10 4.98 1.44 -17.08
N HIS A 11 3.85 1.44 -16.39
CA HIS A 11 3.82 1.80 -14.98
C HIS A 11 4.28 0.60 -14.15
N HIS A 12 5.12 0.88 -13.16
CA HIS A 12 5.51 -0.10 -12.13
C HIS A 12 4.54 0.04 -10.95
N TYR A 13 3.93 -1.07 -10.55
CA TYR A 13 3.03 -1.18 -9.41
C TYR A 13 3.73 -1.97 -8.31
N THR A 14 4.04 -1.28 -7.21
CA THR A 14 4.72 -1.87 -6.05
C THR A 14 3.69 -2.35 -5.04
N PHE A 15 3.75 -3.62 -4.69
CA PHE A 15 2.99 -4.21 -3.60
C PHE A 15 3.95 -4.46 -2.44
N GLU A 16 3.69 -3.83 -1.30
CA GLU A 16 4.48 -3.98 -0.09
C GLU A 16 3.70 -4.81 0.92
N LEU A 17 4.35 -5.84 1.47
CA LEU A 17 3.80 -6.68 2.52
C LEU A 17 4.64 -6.50 3.78
N TYR A 18 3.98 -6.22 4.91
CA TYR A 18 4.61 -5.99 6.20
C TYR A 18 4.14 -7.06 7.20
N ALA A 19 5.09 -7.68 7.89
CA ALA A 19 4.82 -8.55 9.04
C ALA A 19 4.91 -7.69 10.32
N LEU A 20 3.86 -7.73 11.14
CA LEU A 20 3.75 -6.94 12.37
C LEU A 20 3.68 -7.86 13.59
N ASP A 21 4.20 -7.42 14.73
CA ASP A 21 4.06 -8.09 16.02
C ASP A 21 2.77 -7.72 16.77
N MET A 22 1.97 -6.84 16.19
CA MET A 22 0.70 -6.35 16.75
C MET A 22 -0.45 -6.48 15.75
N LYS A 23 -1.68 -6.40 16.28
CA LYS A 23 -2.86 -6.18 15.45
C LYS A 23 -2.97 -4.71 15.08
N LEU A 24 -3.11 -4.43 13.79
CA LEU A 24 -3.28 -3.06 13.29
C LEU A 24 -4.73 -2.60 13.52
N ASP A 25 -4.91 -1.50 14.25
CA ASP A 25 -6.22 -0.90 14.52
C ASP A 25 -6.35 0.43 13.79
N VAL A 26 -6.78 0.36 12.52
CA VAL A 26 -7.01 1.52 11.65
C VAL A 26 -8.37 1.34 10.96
N PRO A 27 -9.31 2.29 11.09
CA PRO A 27 -10.61 2.20 10.45
C PRO A 27 -10.51 2.07 8.92
N ALA A 28 -11.47 1.35 8.32
CA ALA A 28 -11.57 1.24 6.88
C ALA A 28 -11.82 2.62 6.24
N ALA A 29 -11.11 2.92 5.14
CA ALA A 29 -11.24 4.19 4.43
C ALA A 29 -12.49 4.23 3.54
N THR A 30 -13.15 5.39 3.46
CA THR A 30 -13.90 5.76 2.26
C THR A 30 -12.94 6.14 1.12
N PRO A 31 -13.39 6.22 -0.15
CA PRO A 31 -12.54 6.67 -1.25
C PRO A 31 -11.89 8.04 -1.03
N GLN A 32 -12.58 8.97 -0.36
CA GLN A 32 -12.10 10.31 -0.07
C GLN A 32 -11.03 10.33 1.03
N GLU A 33 -11.00 9.33 1.90
CA GLU A 33 -10.08 9.24 3.05
C GLU A 33 -8.84 8.39 2.76
N ALA A 34 -8.77 7.72 1.60
CA ALA A 34 -7.76 6.71 1.29
C ALA A 34 -6.32 7.15 1.57
N ALA A 35 -5.97 8.40 1.25
CA ALA A 35 -4.64 8.95 1.50
C ALA A 35 -4.35 9.06 3.02
N ASN A 36 -5.29 9.61 3.78
CA ASN A 36 -5.16 9.79 5.23
C ASN A 36 -5.12 8.45 5.96
N THR A 37 -5.97 7.49 5.56
CA THR A 37 -5.97 6.14 6.15
C THR A 37 -4.65 5.41 5.89
N ARG A 38 -4.07 5.56 4.68
CA ARG A 38 -2.74 5.00 4.38
C ARG A 38 -1.68 5.57 5.33
N MET A 39 -1.67 6.88 5.54
CA MET A 39 -0.73 7.52 6.47
C MET A 39 -0.92 7.03 7.92
N ALA A 40 -2.18 6.90 8.36
CA ALA A 40 -2.50 6.36 9.69
C ALA A 40 -2.00 4.92 9.86
N ALA A 41 -2.16 4.07 8.84
CA ALA A 41 -1.60 2.72 8.83
C ALA A 41 -0.08 2.72 8.98
N PHE A 42 0.65 3.52 8.21
CA PHE A 42 2.12 3.60 8.35
C PHE A 42 2.55 4.08 9.73
N LYS A 43 1.85 5.08 10.28
CA LYS A 43 2.12 5.57 11.64
C LYS A 43 1.87 4.49 12.70
N ALA A 44 0.78 3.74 12.58
CA ALA A 44 0.44 2.68 13.53
C ALA A 44 1.36 1.46 13.43
N MET A 45 1.99 1.23 12.28
CA MET A 45 3.01 0.18 12.10
C MET A 45 4.40 0.57 12.63
N ASP A 46 4.65 1.85 12.89
CA ASP A 46 5.98 2.35 13.29
C ASP A 46 6.45 1.68 14.60
N GLY A 47 7.70 1.18 14.59
CA GLY A 47 8.25 0.38 15.70
C GLY A 47 7.78 -1.08 15.79
N HIS A 48 6.80 -1.51 14.98
CA HIS A 48 6.17 -2.83 15.05
C HIS A 48 6.42 -3.73 13.84
N ILE A 49 7.24 -3.30 12.87
CA ILE A 49 7.55 -4.06 11.66
C ILE A 49 8.65 -5.09 11.97
N LEU A 50 8.30 -6.37 11.92
CA LEU A 50 9.23 -7.50 12.04
C LEU A 50 9.89 -7.87 10.71
N GLY A 51 9.24 -7.56 9.59
CA GLY A 51 9.74 -7.88 8.27
C GLY A 51 8.96 -7.19 7.15
N LYS A 52 9.60 -7.05 5.98
CA LYS A 52 9.03 -6.45 4.79
C LYS A 52 9.38 -7.28 3.56
N ALA A 53 8.40 -7.50 2.70
CA ALA A 53 8.59 -8.04 1.36
C ALA A 53 8.00 -7.08 0.32
N ILE A 54 8.58 -7.09 -0.89
CA ILE A 54 8.15 -6.24 -2.00
C ILE A 54 8.05 -7.10 -3.25
N ILE A 55 6.95 -6.96 -3.98
CA ILE A 55 6.85 -7.43 -5.37
C ILE A 55 6.48 -6.24 -6.26
N VAL A 56 7.10 -6.19 -7.44
CA VAL A 56 6.82 -5.16 -8.44
C VAL A 56 6.22 -5.80 -9.68
N GLY A 57 4.99 -5.43 -9.98
CA GLY A 57 4.31 -5.76 -11.23
C GLY A 57 4.41 -4.60 -12.22
N ARG A 58 4.22 -4.85 -13.51
CA ARG A 58 4.16 -3.81 -14.54
C ARG A 58 2.88 -3.94 -15.35
N PHE A 59 2.32 -2.82 -15.77
CA PHE A 59 1.17 -2.77 -16.67
C PHE A 59 1.32 -1.64 -17.69
N HIS A 60 0.89 -1.91 -18.92
CA HIS A 60 0.70 -0.92 -19.98
C HIS A 60 -0.66 -1.20 -20.64
N GLN A 61 -1.33 -0.15 -21.14
CA GLN A 61 -2.55 -0.28 -21.93
C GLN A 61 -2.30 -0.82 -23.34
#